data_AF-A0A7V9AWT1-F1
#
_entry.id   AF-A0A7V9AWT1-F1
#
_cell.length_a   1.000
_cell.length_b   1.000
_cell.length_c   1.000
_cell.angle_alpha   90.00
_cell.angle_beta   90.00
_cell.angle_gamma   90.00
#
_symmetry.space_group_name_H-M   'P 1'
#
loop_
_entity.id
_entity.type
_entity.pdbx_description
1 polymer ?
#
loop_
_entity_poly.entity_id
_entity_poly.type
_entity_poly.pdbx_seq_one_letter_code
_entity_poly.pdbx_strand_id
1 'polypeptide(L)' 'MGARPPALLALEDGAVWRGEAFGAPGTATGEVCFNTSMAGYQEILTDPSYHGQIVA' A
#
# COMPACT_ATOMS: atom_id res chain seq x y z
N MET A 1 -13.94 -20.08 1.29
CA MET A 1 -13.19 -18.81 1.41
C MET A 1 -11.72 -19.17 1.31
N GLY A 2 -11.02 -18.80 0.23
CA GLY A 2 -9.61 -19.16 0.04
C GLY A 2 -8.70 -18.34 0.97
N ALA A 3 -7.62 -18.93 1.45
CA ALA A 3 -6.61 -18.19 2.23
C ALA A 3 -5.97 -17.10 1.36
N ARG A 4 -5.84 -15.89 1.89
CA ARG A 4 -5.14 -14.81 1.21
C ARG A 4 -3.62 -15.05 1.27
N PRO A 5 -2.86 -14.74 0.20
CA PRO A 5 -1.41 -14.83 0.26
C PRO A 5 -0.84 -13.87 1.33
N PRO A 6 0.24 -14.25 2.04
CA PRO A 6 0.91 -13.34 2.97
C PRO A 6 1.60 -12.19 2.21
N ALA A 7 1.66 -11.01 2.84
CA ALA A 7 2.35 -9.82 2.34
C ALA A 7 3.17 -9.13 3.44
N LEU A 8 4.16 -8.33 3.05
CA LEU A 8 5.01 -7.55 3.94
C LEU A 8 5.09 -6.10 3.47
N LEU A 9 4.98 -5.15 4.41
CA LEU A 9 5.41 -3.76 4.24
C LEU A 9 6.69 -3.58 5.06
N ALA A 10 7.80 -3.25 4.40
CA ALA A 10 9.09 -3.03 5.03
C ALA A 10 9.55 -1.59 4.77
N LEU A 11 10.03 -0.91 5.81
CA LEU A 11 10.52 0.47 5.74
C LEU A 11 12.04 0.52 5.91
N GLU A 12 12.62 1.65 5.51
CA GLU A 12 14.07 1.88 5.57
C GLU A 12 14.64 1.89 7.00
N ASP A 13 13.82 2.21 8.00
CA ASP A 13 14.18 2.19 9.42
C ASP A 13 14.24 0.77 10.02
N GLY A 14 13.95 -0.25 9.20
CA GLY A 14 13.92 -1.66 9.60
C GLY A 14 12.57 -2.11 10.17
N ALA A 15 11.56 -1.24 10.24
CA ALA A 15 10.22 -1.63 10.64
C ALA A 15 9.56 -2.50 9.56
N VAL A 16 8.89 -3.58 10.01
CA VAL A 16 8.23 -4.55 9.13
C VAL A 16 6.84 -4.89 9.66
N TRP A 17 5.83 -4.71 8.81
CA TRP A 17 4.45 -5.11 9.07
C TRP A 17 4.08 -6.31 8.22
N ARG A 18 3.42 -7.29 8.84
CA ARG A 18 2.87 -8.47 8.18
C ARG A 18 1.39 -8.24 7.87
N GLY A 19 0.98 -8.56 6.66
CA GLY A 19 -0.40 -8.41 6.21
C GLY A 19 -0.82 -9.53 5.25
N GLU A 20 -2.02 -9.35 4.69
CA GLU A 20 -2.60 -10.24 3.69
C GLU A 20 -2.75 -9.51 2.36
N ALA A 21 -2.34 -10.17 1.27
CA ALA A 21 -2.41 -9.60 -0.07
C ALA A 21 -3.87 -9.55 -0.59
N PHE A 22 -4.21 -8.45 -1.27
CA PHE A 22 -5.50 -8.28 -1.92
C PHE A 22 -5.44 -7.69 -3.34
N GLY A 23 -4.33 -7.06 -3.70
CA GLY A 23 -4.10 -6.48 -5.02
C GLY A 23 -3.39 -7.42 -5.98
N ALA A 24 -2.74 -6.84 -6.98
CA ALA A 24 -1.93 -7.58 -7.94
C ALA A 24 -0.71 -8.24 -7.24
N PRO A 25 -0.33 -9.46 -7.63
CA PRO A 25 0.88 -10.10 -7.11
C PRO A 25 2.13 -9.35 -7.58
N GLY A 26 3.11 -9.20 -6.69
CA GLY A 26 4.39 -8.59 -7.01
C GLY A 26 4.99 -7.84 -5.83
N THR A 27 6.03 -7.06 -6.11
CA THR A 27 6.68 -6.17 -5.15
C THR A 27 6.65 -4.76 -5.72
N ALA A 28 6.25 -3.80 -4.89
CA ALA A 28 6.29 -2.38 -5.20
C ALA A 28 7.21 -1.68 -4.20
N THR A 29 7.90 -0.64 -4.66
CA THR A 29 8.79 0.19 -3.85
C THR A 29 8.42 1.64 -4.07
N GLY A 30 8.44 2.45 -3.02
CA GLY A 30 8.05 3.85 -3.09
C GLY A 30 8.14 4.55 -1.76
N GLU A 31 7.91 5.86 -1.76
CA GLU A 31 7.74 6.63 -0.53
C GLU A 31 6.41 6.24 0.12
N VAL A 32 6.43 5.98 1.43
CA VAL A 32 5.20 5.71 2.18
C VAL A 32 4.63 7.03 2.69
N CYS A 33 3.37 7.31 2.38
CA CYS A 33 2.65 8.50 2.83
C CYS A 33 1.31 8.11 3.47
N PHE A 34 0.71 9.02 4.25
CA PHE A 34 -0.65 8.83 4.78
C PHE A 34 -1.58 9.95 4.31
N ASN A 35 -2.85 9.62 4.07
CA ASN A 35 -3.89 10.60 3.76
C ASN A 35 -4.98 10.58 4.85
N THR A 36 -5.40 11.76 5.33
CA THR A 36 -6.40 11.90 6.40
C THR A 36 -7.86 11.81 5.91
N SER A 37 -8.06 11.61 4.61
CA SER A 37 -9.39 11.51 4.01
C SER A 37 -10.06 10.21 4.45
N MET A 38 -11.31 10.32 4.90
CA MET A 38 -12.11 9.15 5.32
C MET A 38 -12.88 8.50 4.16
N ALA A 39 -12.90 9.12 2.97
CA ALA A 39 -13.61 8.69 1.78
C ALA A 39 -12.89 9.16 0.50
N GLY A 40 -13.33 8.69 -0.67
CA GLY A 40 -12.75 9.08 -1.96
C GLY A 40 -11.48 8.30 -2.35
N TYR A 41 -11.37 7.04 -1.91
CA TYR A 41 -10.18 6.22 -2.14
C TYR A 41 -9.93 5.94 -3.64
N GLN A 42 -10.98 5.92 -4.47
CA GLN A 42 -10.82 5.68 -5.91
C GLN A 42 -10.12 6.87 -6.57
N GLU A 43 -10.55 8.08 -6.23
CA GLU A 43 -9.97 9.32 -6.70
C GLU A 43 -8.51 9.45 -6.24
N ILE A 44 -8.25 9.19 -4.95
CA ILE A 44 -6.90 9.19 -4.37
C ILE A 44 -5.97 8.22 -5.11
N LEU A 45 -6.41 6.97 -5.35
CA LEU A 45 -5.58 5.96 -6.04
C LEU A 45 -5.30 6.29 -7.51
N THR A 46 -6.04 7.23 -8.11
CA THR A 46 -5.86 7.67 -9.50
C THR A 46 -5.21 9.05 -9.62
N ASP A 47 -4.96 9.73 -8.51
CA ASP A 47 -4.33 11.06 -8.52
C ASP A 47 -2.86 10.93 -8.95
N PRO A 48 -2.42 11.63 -10.02
CA PRO A 48 -1.03 11.61 -10.49
C PRO A 48 0.00 11.98 -9.42
N SER A 49 -0.39 12.72 -8.39
CA SER A 49 0.49 13.15 -7.29
C SER A 49 1.04 11.98 -6.48
N TYR A 50 0.38 10.82 -6.48
CA TYR A 50 0.82 9.61 -5.78
C TYR A 50 1.69 8.68 -6.64
N HIS A 51 2.13 9.11 -7.82
CA HIS A 51 3.01 8.30 -8.66
C HIS A 51 4.27 7.88 -7.89
N GLY A 52 4.51 6.57 -7.78
CA GLY A 52 5.66 6.02 -7.06
C GLY A 52 5.55 6.05 -5.53
N GLN A 53 4.36 6.32 -4.99
CA GLN A 53 4.09 6.30 -3.55
C GLN A 53 3.25 5.10 -3.13
N ILE A 54 3.38 4.73 -1.87
CA ILE A 54 2.56 3.73 -1.18
C ILE A 54 1.65 4.49 -0.22
N VAL A 55 0.36 4.56 -0.56
CA VAL A 55 -0.63 5.29 0.24
C VAL A 55 -1.16 4.40 1.37
N ALA A 56 -1.06 4.88 2.60
CA ALA A 56 -1.56 4.25 3.82
C ALA A 56 -2.77 5.00 4.41
#